data_AF-A0A1H3F4V1-F1
#
_entry.id   AF-A0A1H3F4V1-F1
#
_cell.length_a   1.000
_cell.length_b   1.000
_cell.length_c   1.000
_cell.angle_alpha   90.00
_cell.angle_beta   90.00
_cell.angle_gamma   90.00
#
_symmetry.space_group_name_H-M   'P 1'
#
loop_
_entity.id
_entity.type
_entity.pdbx_description
1 polymer ?
#
loop_
_entity_poly.entity_id
_entity_poly.type
_entity_poly.pdbx_seq_one_letter_code
_entity_poly.pdbx_strand_id
1 'polypeptide(L)'
;MNTIETVEPGDDEPFKVLILLDEFQRLGHLERVVEAYDTMRSFGGRIIVISQTLSRLQDIYGHEGVGAMLANAGTQMFAASED
;
A
#
# COMPACT_ATOMS: atom_id res chain seq x y z
N MET A 1 -21.20 -16.64 2.48
CA MET A 1 -21.04 -15.21 2.20
C MET A 1 -20.29 -14.67 3.39
N ASN A 2 -18.96 -14.59 3.30
CA ASN A 2 -18.14 -14.22 4.46
C ASN A 2 -17.67 -12.81 4.21
N THR A 3 -18.46 -11.88 4.75
CA THR A 3 -18.20 -10.45 4.75
C THR A 3 -16.89 -10.21 5.51
N ILE A 4 -16.06 -9.32 4.97
CA ILE A 4 -15.02 -8.65 5.75
C ILE A 4 -15.79 -7.78 6.76
N GLU A 5 -16.15 -8.33 7.92
CA GLU A 5 -17.03 -7.67 8.90
C GLU A 5 -16.23 -7.22 10.13
N THR A 6 -16.05 -5.90 10.21
CA THR A 6 -16.25 -5.01 11.38
C THR A 6 -15.60 -5.33 12.74
N VAL A 7 -14.69 -6.30 12.86
CA VAL A 7 -13.96 -6.59 14.09
C VAL A 7 -12.47 -6.73 13.79
N GLU A 8 -11.63 -6.08 14.60
CA GLU A 8 -10.18 -6.17 14.49
C GLU A 8 -9.72 -7.61 14.83
N PRO A 9 -8.84 -8.23 14.03
CA PRO A 9 -8.48 -9.63 14.20
C PRO A 9 -7.70 -9.81 15.51
N GLY A 10 -7.99 -10.90 16.22
CA GLY A 10 -7.27 -11.27 17.44
C GLY A 10 -5.87 -11.83 17.13
N ASP A 11 -5.07 -12.02 18.20
CA ASP A 11 -3.72 -12.60 18.10
C ASP A 11 -3.69 -14.01 17.47
N ASP A 12 -4.84 -14.69 17.43
CA ASP A 12 -5.05 -16.03 16.88
C ASP A 12 -5.50 -16.05 15.41
N GLU A 13 -5.67 -14.88 14.75
CA GLU A 13 -6.11 -14.80 13.36
C GLU A 13 -5.12 -15.51 12.41
N PRO A 14 -5.50 -16.66 11.80
CA PRO A 14 -4.58 -17.40 10.94
C PRO A 14 -4.43 -16.77 9.55
N PHE A 15 -5.38 -15.95 9.10
CA PHE A 15 -5.43 -15.45 7.73
C PHE A 15 -4.83 -14.04 7.61
N LYS A 16 -3.75 -13.96 6.84
CA LYS A 16 -3.13 -12.67 6.45
C LYS A 16 -3.58 -12.29 5.06
N VAL A 17 -4.00 -11.04 4.88
CA VAL A 17 -4.40 -10.51 3.57
C VAL A 17 -3.23 -9.77 2.94
N LEU A 18 -2.86 -10.12 1.71
CA LEU A 18 -1.93 -9.33 0.90
C LEU A 18 -2.69 -8.65 -0.23
N ILE A 19 -2.65 -7.32 -0.26
CA ILE A 19 -3.07 -6.53 -1.40
C ILE A 19 -1.83 -6.18 -2.22
N LEU A 20 -1.78 -6.68 -3.45
CA LEU A 20 -0.76 -6.34 -4.43
C LEU A 20 -1.37 -5.43 -5.49
N LEU A 21 -0.87 -4.20 -5.58
CA LEU A 21 -1.33 -3.20 -6.55
C LEU A 21 -0.21 -2.97 -7.56
N ASP A 22 -0.33 -3.63 -8.71
CA ASP A 22 0.49 -3.30 -9.87
C ASP A 22 -0.04 -2.06 -10.59
N GLU A 23 0.87 -1.30 -11.20
CA GLU A 23 0.60 -0.01 -11.80
C GLU A 23 -0.27 0.92 -10.93
N PHE A 24 0.01 0.99 -9.63
CA PHE A 24 -0.80 1.69 -8.63
C PHE A 24 -1.23 3.11 -9.03
N GLN A 25 -0.36 3.84 -9.74
CA GLN A 25 -0.66 5.15 -10.32
C GLN A 25 -1.92 5.20 -11.20
N ARG A 26 -2.35 4.09 -11.82
CA ARG A 26 -3.53 4.04 -12.68
C ARG A 26 -4.84 4.13 -11.92
N LEU A 27 -4.82 3.83 -10.62
CA LEU A 27 -5.98 3.93 -9.76
C LEU A 27 -6.26 5.39 -9.35
N GLY A 28 -5.38 6.33 -9.71
CA GLY A 28 -5.49 7.74 -9.35
C GLY A 28 -5.04 8.01 -7.91
N HIS A 29 -5.58 9.08 -7.32
CA HIS A 29 -5.26 9.47 -5.95
C HIS A 29 -6.11 8.65 -4.97
N LEU A 30 -5.50 7.64 -4.35
CA LEU A 30 -6.13 6.75 -3.39
C LEU A 30 -5.80 7.18 -1.96
N GLU A 31 -6.33 8.33 -1.55
CA GLU A 31 -6.16 8.91 -0.20
C GLU A 31 -6.43 7.87 0.90
N ARG A 32 -7.53 7.12 0.78
CA ARG A 32 -7.87 6.04 1.73
C ARG A 32 -6.89 4.88 1.78
N VAL A 33 -6.18 4.57 0.69
CA VAL A 33 -5.19 3.48 0.71
C VAL A 33 -3.95 3.91 1.48
N VAL A 34 -3.54 5.18 1.31
CA VAL A 34 -2.45 5.78 2.08
C VAL A 34 -2.80 5.84 3.56
N GLU A 35 -4.01 6.28 3.90
CA GLU A 35 -4.52 6.31 5.28
C GLU A 35 -4.70 4.90 5.87
N ALA A 36 -5.12 3.93 5.06
CA ALA A 36 -5.35 2.56 5.50
C ALA A 36 -4.05 1.77 5.73
N TYR A 37 -2.86 2.30 5.48
CA TYR A 37 -1.61 1.58 5.78
C TYR A 37 -1.52 1.19 7.26
N ASP A 38 -1.96 2.06 8.17
CA ASP A 38 -1.90 1.79 9.60
C ASP A 38 -3.00 0.82 10.04
N THR A 39 -4.23 1.00 9.54
CA THR A 39 -5.33 0.06 9.79
C THR A 39 -5.03 -1.32 9.21
N MET A 40 -4.49 -1.42 8.00
CA MET A 40 -4.18 -2.71 7.40
C MET A 40 -3.10 -3.46 8.19
N ARG A 41 -2.12 -2.75 8.76
CA ARG A 41 -1.13 -3.38 9.64
C ARG A 41 -1.75 -3.98 10.89
N SER A 42 -2.67 -3.28 11.57
CA SER A 42 -3.31 -3.79 12.77
C SER A 42 -4.24 -4.97 12.47
N PHE A 43 -4.83 -5.02 11.27
CA PHE A 43 -5.66 -6.13 10.79
C PHE A 43 -4.86 -7.29 10.14
N GLY A 44 -3.53 -7.37 10.35
CA GLY A 44 -2.69 -8.43 9.77
C GLY A 44 -2.55 -8.38 8.24
N GLY A 45 -3.04 -7.31 7.62
CA GLY A 45 -2.96 -7.02 6.21
C GLY A 45 -1.60 -6.45 5.80
N ARG A 46 -1.21 -6.72 4.56
CA ARG A 46 -0.02 -6.16 3.92
C ARG A 46 -0.41 -5.52 2.60
N ILE A 47 0.15 -4.36 2.31
CA ILE A 47 0.00 -3.70 1.02
C ILE A 47 1.38 -3.64 0.36
N ILE A 48 1.47 -4.15 -0.86
CA ILE A 48 2.63 -3.97 -1.73
C ILE A 48 2.15 -3.15 -2.94
N VAL A 49 2.79 -1.99 -3.11
CA VAL A 49 2.54 -1.09 -4.23
C VAL A 49 3.72 -1.20 -5.18
N ILE A 50 3.42 -1.48 -6.45
CA ILE A 50 4.39 -1.49 -7.53
C ILE A 50 4.12 -0.27 -8.41
N SER A 51 5.16 0.53 -8.62
CA SER A 51 5.12 1.66 -9.54
C SER A 51 6.29 1.62 -10.51
N GLN A 52 6.04 2.07 -11.73
CA GLN A 52 7.05 2.10 -12.80
C GLN A 52 8.06 3.23 -12.60
N THR A 53 7.63 4.37 -12.03
CA THR A 53 8.52 5.52 -11.80
C THR A 53 8.06 6.32 -10.58
N LEU A 54 9.02 6.88 -9.84
CA LEU A 54 8.73 7.81 -8.75
C LEU A 54 8.09 9.11 -9.25
N SER A 55 8.48 9.59 -10.44
CA SER A 55 7.93 10.83 -11.01
C SER A 55 6.41 10.73 -11.21
N ARG A 56 5.92 9.59 -11.72
CA ARG A 56 4.48 9.39 -11.93
C ARG A 56 3.69 9.30 -10.62
N LEU A 57 4.32 8.83 -9.54
CA LEU A 57 3.72 8.92 -8.21
C LEU A 57 3.67 10.37 -7.71
N GLN A 58 4.72 11.16 -7.95
CA GLN A 58 4.76 12.58 -7.57
C GLN A 58 3.72 13.40 -8.34
N ASP A 59 3.43 13.07 -9.59
CA ASP A 59 2.37 13.73 -10.36
C ASP A 59 0.97 13.53 -9.74
N ILE A 60 0.77 12.42 -9.02
CA ILE A 60 -0.55 12.04 -8.44
C ILE A 60 -0.66 12.42 -6.97
N TYR A 61 0.42 12.28 -6.20
CA TYR A 61 0.42 12.44 -4.74
C TYR A 61 1.23 13.67 -4.28
N GLY A 62 1.89 14.37 -5.19
CA GLY A 62 2.81 15.44 -4.86
C GLY A 62 4.10 14.93 -4.21
N HIS A 63 5.07 15.83 -4.05
CA HIS A 63 6.36 15.46 -3.45
C HIS A 63 6.22 15.07 -1.97
N GLU A 64 5.40 15.80 -1.21
CA GLU A 64 5.14 15.51 0.20
C GLU A 64 4.39 14.18 0.39
N GLY A 65 3.37 13.92 -0.42
CA GLY A 65 2.59 12.67 -0.34
C GLY A 65 3.43 11.44 -0.67
N VAL A 66 4.28 11.51 -1.71
CA VAL A 66 5.23 10.42 -2.00
C VAL A 66 6.24 10.26 -0.87
N GLY A 67 6.73 11.36 -0.28
CA GLY A 67 7.60 11.31 0.90
C GLY A 67 6.96 10.56 2.07
N ALA A 68 5.69 10.86 2.38
CA ALA A 68 4.94 10.17 3.42
C ALA A 68 4.72 8.69 3.10
N MET A 69 4.39 8.34 1.86
CA MET A 69 4.22 6.94 1.43
C MET A 69 5.51 6.13 1.62
N LEU A 70 6.66 6.69 1.22
CA LEU A 70 7.96 6.04 1.37
C LEU A 70 8.36 5.93 2.85
N ALA A 71 8.14 6.98 3.65
CA ALA A 71 8.44 6.96 5.09
C ALA A 71 7.62 5.90 5.84
N ASN A 72 6.37 5.67 5.42
CA ASN A 72 5.49 4.67 6.01
C ASN A 72 5.67 3.26 5.41
N ALA A 73 6.44 3.10 4.34
CA ALA A 73 6.71 1.79 3.74
C ALA A 73 7.69 1.00 4.62
N GLY A 74 7.27 -0.19 5.07
CA GLY A 74 8.14 -1.06 5.88
C GLY A 74 9.33 -1.65 5.09
N THR A 75 9.24 -1.66 3.76
CA THR A 75 10.33 -2.05 2.87
C THR A 75 10.17 -1.30 1.55
N GLN A 76 11.26 -0.74 1.05
CA GLN A 76 11.33 -0.08 -0.26
C GLN A 76 12.28 -0.88 -1.14
N MET A 77 11.83 -1.24 -2.34
CA MET A 77 12.63 -1.97 -3.32
C MET A 77 12.72 -1.13 -4.60
N PHE A 78 13.94 -0.83 -5.01
CA PHE A 78 14.23 -0.16 -6.27
C PHE A 78 14.92 -1.17 -7.18
N ALA A 79 14.22 -1.57 -8.23
CA ALA A 79 14.77 -2.41 -9.29
C ALA A 79 14.98 -1.54 -10.52
N ALA A 80 16.19 -1.54 -11.07
CA ALA A 80 16.44 -1.05 -12.41
C ALA A 80 16.34 -2.24 -13.36
N SER A 81 15.71 -2.06 -14.52
CA SER A 81 15.95 -2.99 -15.63
C SER A 81 17.39 -2.76 -16.06
N GLU A 82 18.21 -3.81 -16.09
CA GLU A 82 19.39 -3.78 -16.95
C GLU A 82 18.88 -3.84 -18.40
N ASP A 83 19.45 -3.02 -19.28
CA ASP A 83 19.34 -3.20 -20.74
C ASP A 83 20.13 -4.45 -21.16
#